data_AF-A0A413VQG7-F1
#
_entry.id   AF-A0A413VQG7-F1
#
_cell.length_a   1.000
_cell.length_b   1.000
_cell.length_c   1.000
_cell.angle_alpha   90.00
_cell.angle_beta   90.00
_cell.angle_gamma   90.00
#
_symmetry.space_group_name_H-M   'P 1'
#
loop_
_entity.id
_entity.type
_entity.pdbx_description
1 polymer ?
#
loop_
_entity_poly.entity_id
_entity_poly.type
_entity_poly.pdbx_seq_one_letter_code
_entity_poly.pdbx_strand_id
1 'polypeptide(L)'
;MRKVISFIYLISVCINISHAQTYDSIEKEFGSLIDNLAKDFSQHDYILSDANLIYELANRNTLLADDVLTQKTMIFEGKVISATFGEIFGGYQVNIQPLNSSEMIIQSNRDDGNAREDAKKLIIGQTYYFLVFTTGYKNDAILVQDYIAGKTMRDIAKGFISINPQVIRENKKYIRAEIFDIIAVINRTKNTLAQEFGLEVSNDTPNPTATNSSDIIFNSYQNPRFNYTITYPSFLTKRQDSENGDGCKFYMDDNTYLVVSGMYNALDESITSRYNECKSKSVTYNIQKDNWFVISDYTSDGNIFYTKTVLQNGVFFTATFYYPAKDKDKYNPVIKRIFTHFPS
;
A
#
# COMPACT_ATOMS: atom_id res chain seq x y z
N MET A 1 25.04 16.51 -20.70
CA MET A 1 24.18 16.06 -19.59
C MET A 1 22.72 16.17 -20.03
N ARG A 2 22.22 15.19 -20.78
CA ARG A 2 20.81 15.16 -21.19
C ARG A 2 19.99 14.73 -19.97
N LYS A 3 18.99 15.53 -19.60
CA LYS A 3 17.98 15.16 -18.61
C LYS A 3 17.35 13.85 -19.07
N VAL A 4 17.77 12.74 -18.48
CA VAL A 4 16.99 11.51 -18.49
C VAL A 4 15.77 11.86 -17.65
N ILE A 5 14.70 12.31 -18.31
CA ILE A 5 13.39 12.35 -17.67
C ILE A 5 13.15 10.88 -17.32
N SER A 6 13.17 10.56 -16.02
CA SER A 6 12.97 9.19 -15.55
C SER A 6 11.71 8.65 -16.22
N PHE A 7 11.79 7.48 -16.84
CA PHE A 7 10.66 6.85 -17.52
C PHE A 7 9.45 6.69 -16.57
N ILE A 8 9.74 6.61 -15.26
CA ILE A 8 8.79 6.66 -14.13
C ILE A 8 8.04 8.02 -14.07
N TYR A 9 8.73 9.14 -14.26
CA TYR A 9 8.14 10.49 -14.33
C TYR A 9 7.25 10.64 -15.57
N LEU A 10 7.54 9.88 -16.63
CA LEU A 10 6.79 9.92 -17.88
C LEU A 10 5.40 9.25 -17.75
N ILE A 11 5.31 8.15 -17.01
CA ILE A 11 4.02 7.47 -16.73
C ILE A 11 3.14 8.37 -15.84
N SER A 12 3.73 9.09 -14.88
CA SER A 12 3.02 10.06 -14.03
C SER A 12 2.51 11.29 -14.81
N VAL A 13 3.22 11.73 -15.86
CA VAL A 13 2.83 12.90 -16.69
C VAL A 13 1.80 12.55 -17.78
N CYS A 14 1.62 11.27 -18.13
CA CYS A 14 0.79 10.85 -19.28
C CYS A 14 -0.71 10.68 -19.00
N ILE A 15 -1.18 10.81 -17.75
CA ILE A 15 -2.62 10.77 -17.45
C ILE A 15 -3.37 11.97 -18.07
N ASN A 16 -2.66 12.97 -18.63
CA ASN A 16 -3.25 14.21 -19.16
C ASN A 16 -3.09 14.45 -20.68
N ILE A 17 -2.62 13.50 -21.51
CA ILE A 17 -2.49 13.74 -22.97
C ILE A 17 -3.09 12.60 -23.78
N SER A 18 -4.37 12.73 -24.13
CA SER A 18 -5.10 11.83 -25.00
C SER A 18 -4.80 12.12 -26.47
N HIS A 19 -4.02 11.28 -27.15
CA HIS A 19 -4.11 11.11 -28.61
C HIS A 19 -3.86 9.64 -28.98
N ALA A 20 -4.92 8.82 -28.89
CA ALA A 20 -4.88 7.43 -29.32
C ALA A 20 -4.76 7.34 -30.85
N GLN A 21 -3.72 6.67 -31.36
CA GLN A 21 -3.67 6.24 -32.77
C GLN A 21 -4.44 4.94 -32.95
N THR A 22 -4.95 4.69 -34.16
CA THR A 22 -5.70 3.47 -34.47
C THR A 22 -4.82 2.21 -34.38
N TYR A 23 -5.41 1.11 -33.91
CA TYR A 23 -4.74 -0.17 -33.64
C TYR A 23 -3.91 -0.70 -34.84
N ASP A 24 -4.38 -0.49 -36.07
CA ASP A 24 -3.69 -0.95 -37.29
C ASP A 24 -2.40 -0.16 -37.59
N SER A 25 -2.38 1.14 -37.25
CA SER A 25 -1.18 1.97 -37.40
C SER A 25 -0.10 1.56 -36.41
N ILE A 26 -0.50 1.21 -35.18
CA ILE A 26 0.42 0.75 -34.13
C ILE A 26 1.04 -0.59 -34.46
N GLU A 27 0.25 -1.56 -34.94
CA GLU A 27 0.76 -2.88 -35.33
C GLU A 27 1.79 -2.77 -36.46
N LYS A 28 1.51 -1.94 -37.46
CA LYS A 28 2.42 -1.76 -38.59
C LYS A 28 3.77 -1.17 -38.16
N GLU A 29 3.77 -0.24 -37.22
CA GLU A 29 4.98 0.47 -36.77
C GLU A 29 5.76 -0.31 -35.70
N PHE A 30 5.05 -0.94 -34.76
CA PHE A 30 5.62 -1.53 -33.55
C PHE A 30 5.45 -3.04 -33.44
N GLY A 31 4.85 -3.72 -34.43
CA GLY A 31 4.56 -5.17 -34.37
C GLY A 31 5.74 -6.02 -33.91
N SER A 32 6.92 -5.82 -34.49
CA SER A 32 8.13 -6.54 -34.07
C SER A 32 8.52 -6.27 -32.62
N LEU A 33 8.29 -5.07 -32.07
CA LEU A 33 8.54 -4.77 -30.65
C LEU A 33 7.46 -5.38 -29.75
N ILE A 34 6.19 -5.35 -30.19
CA ILE A 34 5.04 -5.97 -29.50
C ILE A 34 5.26 -7.47 -29.33
N ASP A 35 5.57 -8.19 -30.42
CA ASP A 35 5.73 -9.65 -30.40
C ASP A 35 6.87 -10.08 -29.47
N ASN A 36 7.95 -9.32 -29.57
CA ASN A 36 9.12 -9.43 -28.74
C ASN A 36 8.75 -9.23 -27.25
N LEU A 37 8.03 -8.15 -26.89
CA LEU A 37 7.64 -7.88 -25.50
C LEU A 37 6.68 -8.95 -24.98
N ALA A 38 5.75 -9.39 -25.83
CA ALA A 38 4.83 -10.48 -25.52
C ALA A 38 5.58 -11.78 -25.21
N LYS A 39 6.61 -12.10 -26.00
CA LYS A 39 7.47 -13.26 -25.79
C LYS A 39 8.19 -13.16 -24.46
N ASP A 40 8.80 -12.02 -24.18
CA ASP A 40 9.47 -11.77 -22.90
C ASP A 40 8.47 -11.92 -21.73
N PHE A 41 7.28 -11.33 -21.84
CA PHE A 41 6.20 -11.44 -20.86
C PHE A 41 5.75 -12.88 -20.60
N SER A 42 5.79 -13.72 -21.64
CA SER A 42 5.32 -15.11 -21.55
C SER A 42 6.40 -16.08 -21.07
N GLN A 43 7.69 -15.74 -21.21
CA GLN A 43 8.81 -16.65 -20.93
C GLN A 43 9.40 -16.52 -19.53
N HIS A 44 9.08 -15.45 -18.81
CA HIS A 44 9.57 -15.25 -17.45
C HIS A 44 8.45 -15.57 -16.46
N ASP A 45 8.58 -16.72 -15.78
CA ASP A 45 7.64 -17.20 -14.76
C ASP A 45 7.37 -16.22 -13.61
N TYR A 46 8.19 -15.17 -13.51
CA TYR A 46 8.14 -14.17 -12.46
C TYR A 46 7.36 -12.89 -12.84
N ILE A 47 7.02 -12.66 -14.11
CA ILE A 47 6.42 -11.37 -14.52
C ILE A 47 5.04 -11.12 -13.91
N LEU A 48 4.28 -12.19 -13.66
CA LEU A 48 3.02 -12.08 -12.94
C LEU A 48 3.27 -11.76 -11.47
N SER A 49 2.60 -10.73 -11.00
CA SER A 49 2.54 -10.35 -9.60
C SER A 49 1.76 -11.39 -8.80
N ASP A 50 2.27 -11.74 -7.62
CA ASP A 50 1.65 -12.64 -6.66
C ASP A 50 0.71 -11.85 -5.75
N ALA A 51 -0.59 -11.89 -6.05
CA ALA A 51 -1.59 -11.16 -5.29
C ALA A 51 -1.71 -11.63 -3.84
N ASN A 52 -1.52 -12.92 -3.58
CA ASN A 52 -1.54 -13.44 -2.21
C ASN A 52 -0.35 -12.90 -1.42
N LEU A 53 0.84 -12.88 -2.02
CA LEU A 53 2.00 -12.29 -1.37
C LEU A 53 1.81 -10.80 -1.11
N ILE A 54 1.30 -10.04 -2.09
CA ILE A 54 1.01 -8.62 -1.92
C ILE A 54 -0.01 -8.40 -0.79
N TYR A 55 -1.08 -9.19 -0.76
CA TYR A 55 -2.07 -9.18 0.31
C TYR A 55 -1.47 -9.48 1.69
N GLU A 56 -0.63 -10.50 1.78
CA GLU A 56 0.07 -10.86 3.02
C GLU A 56 0.98 -9.71 3.48
N LEU A 57 1.78 -9.14 2.59
CA LEU A 57 2.68 -8.02 2.91
C LEU A 57 1.88 -6.79 3.33
N ALA A 58 0.84 -6.46 2.58
CA ALA A 58 -0.08 -5.37 2.89
C ALA A 58 -0.73 -5.57 4.26
N ASN A 59 -1.13 -6.78 4.60
CA ASN A 59 -1.72 -7.08 5.91
C ASN A 59 -0.73 -7.09 7.06
N ARG A 60 0.53 -7.49 6.81
CA ARG A 60 1.62 -7.44 7.79
C ARG A 60 1.97 -6.01 8.16
N ASN A 61 1.81 -5.05 7.23
CA ASN A 61 2.02 -3.64 7.52
C ASN A 61 1.02 -2.75 6.75
N THR A 62 -0.23 -2.72 7.22
CA THR A 62 -1.33 -1.97 6.55
C THR A 62 -1.12 -0.47 6.54
N LEU A 63 -0.30 0.04 7.44
CA LEU A 63 0.00 1.46 7.52
C LEU A 63 0.94 1.92 6.40
N LEU A 64 1.75 1.01 5.87
CA LEU A 64 2.60 1.23 4.70
C LEU A 64 1.98 0.72 3.40
N ALA A 65 0.95 -0.12 3.47
CA ALA A 65 0.38 -0.76 2.28
C ALA A 65 -0.03 0.23 1.19
N ASP A 66 -0.71 1.31 1.59
CA ASP A 66 -1.12 2.36 0.65
C ASP A 66 0.10 3.06 0.04
N ASP A 67 1.03 3.53 0.86
CA ASP A 67 2.21 4.28 0.42
C ASP A 67 3.16 3.43 -0.43
N VAL A 68 3.41 2.19 -0.02
CA VAL A 68 4.30 1.26 -0.72
C VAL A 68 3.67 0.81 -2.02
N LEU A 69 2.38 0.49 -2.04
CA LEU A 69 1.76 -0.01 -3.27
C LEU A 69 1.46 1.12 -4.25
N THR A 70 1.30 2.36 -3.82
CA THR A 70 1.05 3.52 -4.69
C THR A 70 2.12 3.68 -5.78
N GLN A 71 1.68 4.04 -7.00
CA GLN A 71 2.51 4.30 -8.17
C GLN A 71 3.34 3.11 -8.69
N LYS A 72 3.07 1.89 -8.22
CA LYS A 72 3.66 0.68 -8.81
C LYS A 72 2.90 0.23 -10.04
N THR A 73 3.64 -0.28 -11.02
CA THR A 73 3.07 -0.92 -12.20
C THR A 73 3.17 -2.43 -12.03
N MET A 74 2.06 -3.16 -12.16
CA MET A 74 2.01 -4.61 -11.87
C MET A 74 1.23 -5.35 -12.95
N ILE A 75 1.51 -6.65 -13.12
CA ILE A 75 0.75 -7.50 -14.06
C ILE A 75 0.09 -8.63 -13.28
N PHE A 76 -1.22 -8.76 -13.40
CA PHE A 76 -2.00 -9.84 -12.81
C PHE A 76 -2.70 -10.65 -13.88
N GLU A 77 -2.91 -11.94 -13.61
CA GLU A 77 -3.99 -12.70 -14.25
C GLU A 77 -5.18 -12.68 -13.30
N GLY A 78 -6.37 -12.35 -13.80
CA GLY A 78 -7.54 -12.17 -12.94
C GLY A 78 -8.87 -12.34 -13.66
N LYS A 79 -9.88 -12.70 -12.88
CA LYS A 79 -11.27 -12.85 -13.33
C LYS A 79 -12.05 -11.58 -13.03
N VAL A 80 -12.76 -11.06 -14.04
CA VAL A 80 -13.66 -9.91 -13.84
C VAL A 80 -14.86 -10.37 -13.01
N ILE A 81 -15.07 -9.75 -11.85
CA ILE A 81 -16.18 -10.12 -10.95
C ILE A 81 -17.35 -9.15 -11.06
N SER A 82 -17.10 -7.87 -11.34
CA SER A 82 -18.16 -6.90 -11.60
C SER A 82 -17.66 -5.71 -12.43
N ALA A 83 -18.59 -5.10 -13.17
CA ALA A 83 -18.42 -3.83 -13.86
C ALA A 83 -19.71 -3.02 -13.66
N THR A 84 -19.68 -2.04 -12.75
CA THR A 84 -20.85 -1.27 -12.32
C THR A 84 -20.69 0.20 -12.65
N PHE A 85 -21.81 0.86 -12.95
CA PHE A 85 -21.83 2.31 -13.14
C PHE A 85 -22.05 3.00 -11.78
N GLY A 86 -21.19 3.97 -11.45
CA GLY A 86 -21.32 4.77 -10.24
C GLY A 86 -22.43 5.80 -10.40
N GLU A 87 -23.60 5.56 -9.80
CA GLU A 87 -24.78 6.43 -9.94
C GLU A 87 -24.58 7.84 -9.33
N ILE A 88 -23.70 7.97 -8.33
CA ILE A 88 -23.58 9.21 -7.52
C ILE A 88 -22.48 10.15 -8.03
N PHE A 89 -21.33 9.61 -8.46
CA PHE A 89 -20.16 10.41 -8.87
C PHE A 89 -19.90 10.38 -10.38
N GLY A 90 -20.69 9.63 -11.15
CA GLY A 90 -20.35 9.26 -12.53
C GLY A 90 -19.19 8.25 -12.56
N GLY A 91 -18.98 7.62 -13.71
CA GLY A 91 -17.88 6.67 -13.92
C GLY A 91 -18.24 5.18 -13.76
N TYR A 92 -17.26 4.32 -14.02
CA TYR A 92 -17.35 2.88 -13.96
C TYR A 92 -16.38 2.31 -12.93
N GLN A 93 -16.92 1.45 -12.06
CA GLN A 93 -16.12 0.62 -11.19
C GLN A 93 -15.99 -0.77 -11.80
N VAL A 94 -14.76 -1.27 -11.89
CA VAL A 94 -14.47 -2.64 -12.31
C VAL A 94 -13.72 -3.33 -11.19
N ASN A 95 -14.26 -4.45 -10.71
CA ASN A 95 -13.60 -5.29 -9.72
C ASN A 95 -13.10 -6.57 -10.38
N ILE A 96 -11.87 -6.94 -10.07
CA ILE A 96 -11.17 -8.09 -10.61
C ILE A 96 -10.62 -8.93 -9.45
N GLN A 97 -10.89 -10.22 -9.47
CA GLN A 97 -10.28 -11.20 -8.56
C GLN A 97 -9.01 -11.75 -9.22
N PRO A 98 -7.81 -11.50 -8.69
CA PRO A 98 -6.59 -12.15 -9.16
C PRO A 98 -6.71 -13.67 -9.07
N LEU A 99 -6.16 -14.42 -10.02
CA LEU A 99 -6.32 -15.88 -10.06
C LEU A 99 -5.61 -16.58 -8.90
N ASN A 100 -4.50 -16.00 -8.43
CA ASN A 100 -3.67 -16.51 -7.36
C ASN A 100 -4.03 -15.93 -5.98
N SER A 101 -5.18 -15.27 -5.81
CA SER A 101 -5.69 -14.84 -4.51
C SER A 101 -7.21 -14.83 -4.48
N SER A 102 -7.81 -15.33 -3.40
CA SER A 102 -9.25 -15.17 -3.12
C SER A 102 -9.57 -13.97 -2.23
N GLU A 103 -8.56 -13.40 -1.58
CA GLU A 103 -8.72 -12.39 -0.54
C GLU A 103 -8.58 -10.98 -1.09
N MET A 104 -7.62 -10.78 -2.00
CA MET A 104 -7.33 -9.46 -2.55
C MET A 104 -8.17 -9.16 -3.79
N ILE A 105 -8.68 -7.94 -3.90
CA ILE A 105 -9.34 -7.44 -5.12
C ILE A 105 -8.45 -6.42 -5.82
N ILE A 106 -8.53 -6.36 -7.14
CA ILE A 106 -8.07 -5.18 -7.90
C ILE A 106 -9.33 -4.39 -8.23
N GLN A 107 -9.39 -3.15 -7.75
CA GLN A 107 -10.54 -2.27 -7.94
C GLN A 107 -10.13 -1.06 -8.77
N SER A 108 -10.72 -0.95 -9.95
CA SER A 108 -10.62 0.26 -10.77
C SER A 108 -11.84 1.14 -10.56
N ASN A 109 -11.61 2.42 -10.32
CA ASN A 109 -12.66 3.44 -10.26
C ASN A 109 -12.33 4.53 -11.28
N ARG A 110 -12.93 4.46 -12.48
CA ARG A 110 -12.66 5.39 -13.59
C ARG A 110 -13.86 6.27 -13.88
N ASP A 111 -13.65 7.59 -13.95
CA ASP A 111 -14.67 8.59 -14.26
C ASP A 111 -14.44 9.31 -15.60
N ASP A 112 -13.43 8.90 -16.37
CA ASP A 112 -13.12 9.48 -17.67
C ASP A 112 -14.11 9.08 -18.78
N GLY A 113 -14.09 9.84 -19.88
CA GLY A 113 -15.02 9.67 -21.01
C GLY A 113 -14.95 8.30 -21.73
N ASN A 114 -13.87 7.53 -21.53
CA ASN A 114 -13.70 6.21 -22.14
C ASN A 114 -14.03 5.05 -21.18
N ALA A 115 -14.15 5.32 -19.88
CA ALA A 115 -14.34 4.31 -18.83
C ALA A 115 -15.48 3.32 -19.15
N ARG A 116 -16.58 3.83 -19.71
CA ARG A 116 -17.73 3.02 -20.14
C ARG A 116 -17.38 2.03 -21.24
N GLU A 117 -16.73 2.51 -22.29
CA GLU A 117 -16.44 1.71 -23.48
C GLU A 117 -15.33 0.69 -23.18
N ASP A 118 -14.39 1.03 -22.30
CA ASP A 118 -13.39 0.10 -21.82
C ASP A 118 -14.00 -0.99 -20.93
N ALA A 119 -14.89 -0.64 -20.00
CA ALA A 119 -15.59 -1.61 -19.16
C ALA A 119 -16.47 -2.58 -19.99
N LYS A 120 -17.13 -2.10 -21.05
CA LYS A 120 -17.95 -2.95 -21.95
C LYS A 120 -17.15 -4.02 -22.71
N LYS A 121 -15.83 -3.84 -22.88
CA LYS A 121 -14.97 -4.85 -23.52
C LYS A 121 -14.71 -6.05 -22.59
N LEU A 122 -14.94 -5.89 -21.29
CA LEU A 122 -14.77 -6.94 -20.29
C LEU A 122 -16.04 -7.77 -20.16
N ILE A 123 -15.86 -9.09 -20.12
CA ILE A 123 -16.94 -10.04 -19.88
C ILE A 123 -16.86 -10.46 -18.41
N ILE A 124 -17.96 -10.27 -17.66
CA ILE A 124 -18.05 -10.72 -16.27
C ILE A 124 -17.87 -12.24 -16.23
N GLY A 125 -17.02 -12.71 -15.33
CA GLY A 125 -16.68 -14.11 -15.16
C GLY A 125 -15.52 -14.61 -16.05
N GLN A 126 -15.06 -13.79 -17.00
CA GLN A 126 -13.94 -14.13 -17.86
C GLN A 126 -12.61 -13.71 -17.22
N THR A 127 -11.58 -14.54 -17.43
CA THR A 127 -10.19 -14.25 -17.03
C THR A 127 -9.46 -13.49 -18.14
N TYR A 128 -8.67 -12.50 -17.73
CA TYR A 128 -7.77 -11.71 -18.56
C TYR A 128 -6.44 -11.49 -17.82
N TYR A 129 -5.42 -11.10 -18.56
CA TYR A 129 -4.27 -10.40 -18.00
C TYR A 129 -4.60 -8.92 -17.82
N PHE A 130 -4.07 -8.33 -16.75
CA PHE A 130 -4.24 -6.93 -16.39
C PHE A 130 -2.87 -6.32 -16.09
N LEU A 131 -2.44 -5.37 -16.89
CA LEU A 131 -1.37 -4.44 -16.50
C LEU A 131 -2.03 -3.26 -15.79
N VAL A 132 -1.68 -3.05 -14.54
CA VAL A 132 -2.34 -2.08 -13.66
C VAL A 132 -1.39 -1.00 -13.19
N PHE A 133 -1.92 0.21 -13.08
CA PHE A 133 -1.23 1.37 -12.50
C PHE A 133 -1.89 1.69 -11.17
N THR A 134 -1.19 1.29 -10.11
CA THR A 134 -1.72 1.35 -8.74
C THR A 134 -1.69 2.77 -8.21
N THR A 135 -2.71 3.12 -7.43
CA THR A 135 -2.90 4.43 -6.79
C THR A 135 -3.06 4.34 -5.28
N GLY A 136 -3.10 3.12 -4.75
CA GLY A 136 -3.21 2.87 -3.34
C GLY A 136 -3.63 1.44 -3.02
N TYR A 137 -3.83 1.20 -1.73
CA TYR A 137 -4.35 -0.05 -1.19
C TYR A 137 -5.28 0.23 -0.01
N LYS A 138 -6.51 -0.28 -0.09
CA LYS A 138 -7.52 -0.07 0.95
C LYS A 138 -8.56 -1.19 0.93
N ASN A 139 -9.03 -1.60 2.11
CA ASN A 139 -10.10 -2.60 2.27
C ASN A 139 -9.84 -3.86 1.45
N ASP A 140 -8.63 -4.41 1.57
CA ASP A 140 -8.20 -5.63 0.85
C ASP A 140 -8.17 -5.49 -0.68
N ALA A 141 -8.25 -4.26 -1.19
CA ALA A 141 -8.18 -3.95 -2.60
C ALA A 141 -6.95 -3.13 -2.96
N ILE A 142 -6.25 -3.53 -4.02
CA ILE A 142 -5.38 -2.62 -4.77
C ILE A 142 -6.28 -1.67 -5.55
N LEU A 143 -6.10 -0.37 -5.33
CA LEU A 143 -6.82 0.68 -6.04
C LEU A 143 -6.05 1.04 -7.30
N VAL A 144 -6.73 1.04 -8.44
CA VAL A 144 -6.11 1.35 -9.74
C VAL A 144 -6.89 2.45 -10.45
N GLN A 145 -6.16 3.45 -10.95
CA GLN A 145 -6.78 4.52 -11.73
C GLN A 145 -7.01 4.08 -13.18
N ASP A 146 -6.07 3.33 -13.76
CA ASP A 146 -6.21 2.80 -15.11
C ASP A 146 -5.59 1.40 -15.22
N TYR A 147 -6.03 0.65 -16.23
CA TYR A 147 -5.52 -0.68 -16.53
C TYR A 147 -5.60 -1.00 -18.02
N ILE A 148 -4.72 -1.89 -18.46
CA ILE A 148 -4.81 -2.55 -19.77
C ILE A 148 -5.25 -3.99 -19.52
N ALA A 149 -6.38 -4.38 -20.12
CA ALA A 149 -6.86 -5.75 -20.09
C ALA A 149 -6.63 -6.45 -21.44
N GLY A 150 -6.20 -7.71 -21.39
CA GLY A 150 -5.88 -8.50 -22.57
C GLY A 150 -6.09 -10.00 -22.35
N LYS A 151 -6.43 -10.75 -23.40
CA LYS A 151 -6.53 -12.21 -23.30
C LYS A 151 -5.16 -12.89 -23.38
N THR A 152 -4.17 -12.17 -23.88
CA THR A 152 -2.80 -12.64 -24.07
C THR A 152 -1.79 -11.59 -23.59
N MET A 153 -0.57 -12.01 -23.29
CA MET A 153 0.54 -11.07 -23.03
C MET A 153 0.85 -10.16 -24.21
N ARG A 154 0.48 -10.57 -25.44
CA ARG A 154 0.59 -9.73 -26.63
C ARG A 154 -0.39 -8.57 -26.59
N ASP A 155 -1.60 -8.80 -26.10
CA ASP A 155 -2.59 -7.74 -25.89
C ASP A 155 -2.07 -6.72 -24.85
N ILE A 156 -1.44 -7.21 -23.78
CA ILE A 156 -0.80 -6.36 -22.76
C ILE A 156 0.33 -5.52 -23.38
N ALA A 157 1.27 -6.15 -24.10
CA ALA A 157 2.38 -5.45 -24.74
C ALA A 157 1.89 -4.40 -25.74
N LYS A 158 0.87 -4.73 -26.53
CA LYS A 158 0.25 -3.80 -27.49
C LYS A 158 -0.44 -2.64 -26.78
N GLY A 159 -1.23 -2.91 -25.74
CA GLY A 159 -1.89 -1.88 -24.95
C GLY A 159 -0.87 -0.92 -24.33
N PHE A 160 0.21 -1.45 -23.75
CA PHE A 160 1.27 -0.64 -23.16
C PHE A 160 1.92 0.30 -24.18
N ILE A 161 2.28 -0.21 -25.36
CA ILE A 161 2.85 0.63 -26.44
C ILE A 161 1.86 1.70 -26.90
N SER A 162 0.57 1.38 -26.88
CA SER A 162 -0.49 2.28 -27.32
C SER A 162 -0.76 3.44 -26.36
N ILE A 163 -0.31 3.36 -25.09
CA ILE A 163 -0.46 4.45 -24.11
C ILE A 163 0.24 5.72 -24.62
N ASN A 164 1.49 5.60 -25.08
CA ASN A 164 2.24 6.75 -25.61
C ASN A 164 3.20 6.35 -26.75
N PRO A 165 2.68 6.19 -27.98
CA PRO A 165 3.48 5.75 -29.12
C PRO A 165 4.66 6.67 -29.46
N GLN A 166 4.55 7.97 -29.17
CA GLN A 166 5.63 8.94 -29.41
C GLN A 166 6.85 8.65 -28.54
N VAL A 167 6.62 8.43 -27.24
CA VAL A 167 7.67 8.06 -26.29
C VAL A 167 8.31 6.74 -26.69
N ILE A 168 7.50 5.76 -27.10
CA ILE A 168 8.01 4.47 -27.56
C ILE A 168 8.90 4.66 -28.80
N ARG A 169 8.54 5.57 -29.71
CA ARG A 169 9.36 5.89 -30.89
C ARG A 169 10.73 6.46 -30.51
N GLU A 170 10.77 7.41 -29.58
CA GLU A 170 12.00 8.06 -29.13
C GLU A 170 12.93 7.11 -28.37
N ASN A 171 12.36 6.13 -27.66
CA ASN A 171 13.09 5.24 -26.75
C ASN A 171 13.13 3.77 -27.22
N LYS A 172 12.73 3.48 -28.46
CA LYS A 172 12.45 2.14 -29.00
C LYS A 172 13.49 1.07 -28.64
N LYS A 173 14.78 1.44 -28.63
CA LYS A 173 15.90 0.52 -28.34
C LYS A 173 16.09 0.19 -26.85
N TYR A 174 15.53 0.99 -25.94
CA TYR A 174 15.65 0.81 -24.48
C TYR A 174 14.37 0.25 -23.85
N ILE A 175 13.23 0.35 -24.53
CA ILE A 175 11.92 -0.06 -24.00
C ILE A 175 11.94 -1.46 -23.38
N ARG A 176 12.58 -2.42 -24.05
CA ARG A 176 12.67 -3.81 -23.55
C ARG A 176 13.35 -3.92 -22.19
N ALA A 177 14.37 -3.10 -21.91
CA ALA A 177 15.07 -3.13 -20.63
C ALA A 177 14.31 -2.33 -19.57
N GLU A 178 13.94 -1.10 -19.90
CA GLU A 178 13.26 -0.18 -18.98
C GLU A 178 11.91 -0.71 -18.50
N ILE A 179 11.16 -1.42 -19.36
CA ILE A 179 9.84 -1.96 -19.00
C ILE A 179 9.90 -2.94 -17.82
N PHE A 180 10.99 -3.69 -17.70
CA PHE A 180 11.19 -4.61 -16.58
C PHE A 180 11.52 -3.88 -15.28
N ASP A 181 12.22 -2.75 -15.38
CA ASP A 181 12.54 -1.92 -14.23
C ASP A 181 11.31 -1.15 -13.73
N ILE A 182 10.34 -0.90 -14.62
CA ILE A 182 9.08 -0.22 -14.30
C ILE A 182 8.03 -1.18 -13.74
N ILE A 183 7.94 -2.39 -14.29
CA ILE A 183 7.04 -3.41 -13.78
C ILE A 183 7.60 -3.90 -12.45
N ALA A 184 6.89 -3.62 -11.38
CA ALA A 184 7.14 -4.19 -10.07
C ALA A 184 6.82 -5.69 -10.12
N VAL A 185 7.86 -6.47 -10.42
CA VAL A 185 7.86 -7.92 -10.37
C VAL A 185 7.87 -8.35 -8.91
N ILE A 186 6.69 -8.66 -8.37
CA ILE A 186 6.51 -9.07 -6.98
C ILE A 186 5.95 -10.46 -6.97
N ASN A 187 6.80 -11.44 -6.69
CA ASN A 187 6.37 -12.81 -6.49
C ASN A 187 7.26 -13.47 -5.45
N ARG A 188 6.99 -14.75 -5.15
CA ARG A 188 7.75 -15.50 -4.16
C ARG A 188 9.27 -15.55 -4.39
N THR A 189 9.72 -15.52 -5.65
CA THR A 189 11.14 -15.56 -6.01
C THR A 189 11.81 -14.18 -6.05
N LYS A 190 11.07 -13.15 -6.43
CA LYS A 190 11.53 -11.76 -6.48
C LYS A 190 10.54 -10.91 -5.70
N ASN A 191 10.77 -10.83 -4.38
CA ASN A 191 9.97 -10.04 -3.47
C ASN A 191 10.78 -8.87 -2.92
N THR A 192 11.07 -7.89 -3.78
CA THR A 192 11.71 -6.65 -3.32
C THR A 192 10.78 -5.81 -2.44
N LEU A 193 9.47 -6.02 -2.59
CA LEU A 193 8.46 -5.31 -1.80
C LEU A 193 8.57 -5.59 -0.30
N ALA A 194 8.98 -6.79 0.13
CA ALA A 194 9.14 -7.07 1.56
C ALA A 194 10.00 -6.01 2.26
N GLN A 195 11.11 -5.59 1.64
CA GLN A 195 11.99 -4.55 2.18
C GLN A 195 11.29 -3.19 2.26
N GLU A 196 10.53 -2.83 1.22
CA GLU A 196 9.74 -1.59 1.17
C GLU A 196 8.63 -1.58 2.23
N PHE A 197 8.06 -2.75 2.53
CA PHE A 197 7.16 -3.00 3.65
C PHE A 197 7.86 -3.03 5.02
N GLY A 198 9.18 -2.83 5.05
CA GLY A 198 10.01 -2.81 6.26
C GLY A 198 10.27 -4.19 6.86
N LEU A 199 10.09 -5.26 6.07
CA LEU A 199 10.33 -6.65 6.44
C LEU A 199 11.70 -7.06 5.88
N GLU A 200 12.60 -7.54 6.74
CA GLU A 200 13.88 -8.08 6.26
C GLU A 200 13.61 -9.32 5.39
N VAL A 201 14.21 -9.35 4.19
CA VAL A 201 14.21 -10.55 3.34
C VAL A 201 15.19 -11.52 3.97
N SER A 202 14.75 -12.31 4.95
CA SER A 202 15.56 -13.43 5.41
C SER A 202 15.64 -14.44 4.27
N ASN A 203 16.87 -14.79 3.88
CA ASN A 203 17.12 -15.92 2.97
C ASN A 203 16.89 -17.28 3.66
N ASP A 204 16.13 -17.30 4.75
CA ASP A 204 15.90 -18.51 5.52
C ASP A 204 14.60 -19.17 5.06
N THR A 205 14.74 -20.42 4.63
CA THR A 205 13.67 -21.41 4.51
C THR A 205 12.61 -21.25 5.59
N PRO A 206 11.31 -21.41 5.26
CA PRO A 206 10.20 -21.13 6.17
C PRO A 206 10.37 -21.90 7.48
N ASN A 207 10.72 -21.19 8.55
CA ASN A 207 10.80 -21.74 9.89
C ASN A 207 9.37 -21.81 10.46
N PRO A 208 8.82 -23.00 10.77
CA PRO A 208 7.45 -23.19 11.21
C PRO A 208 7.27 -22.84 12.71
N THR A 209 7.69 -21.64 13.10
CA THR A 209 7.45 -21.09 14.45
C THR A 209 7.08 -19.61 14.42
N ALA A 210 6.39 -19.17 13.38
CA ALA A 210 5.51 -18.01 13.51
C ALA A 210 4.34 -18.42 14.41
N THR A 211 4.42 -18.10 15.70
CA THR A 211 3.27 -18.21 16.59
C THR A 211 2.16 -17.36 16.01
N ASN A 212 1.09 -18.02 15.56
CA ASN A 212 -0.08 -17.41 14.97
C ASN A 212 -0.60 -16.26 15.86
N SER A 213 -0.67 -15.03 15.32
CA SER A 213 -1.25 -13.85 15.99
C SER A 213 -2.77 -13.97 16.24
N SER A 214 -3.37 -15.16 16.02
CA SER A 214 -4.78 -15.44 16.30
C SER A 214 -5.10 -15.53 17.79
N ASP A 215 -4.10 -15.75 18.67
CA ASP A 215 -4.33 -16.14 20.06
C ASP A 215 -4.06 -15.05 21.11
N ILE A 216 -3.66 -13.84 20.70
CA ILE A 216 -3.47 -12.71 21.64
C ILE A 216 -4.84 -12.10 21.97
N ILE A 217 -5.22 -12.21 23.25
CA ILE A 217 -6.42 -11.57 23.81
C ILE A 217 -6.14 -10.07 24.01
N PHE A 218 -7.13 -9.24 23.69
CA PHE A 218 -7.04 -7.80 23.85
C PHE A 218 -8.11 -7.29 24.82
N ASN A 219 -7.72 -6.35 25.66
CA ASN A 219 -8.59 -5.62 26.56
C ASN A 219 -8.81 -4.19 26.02
N SER A 220 -9.82 -3.51 26.54
CA SER A 220 -10.10 -2.12 26.20
C SER A 220 -9.97 -1.23 27.44
N TYR A 221 -9.35 -0.07 27.26
CA TYR A 221 -9.28 1.00 28.26
C TYR A 221 -10.02 2.21 27.72
N GLN A 222 -10.94 2.73 28.52
CA GLN A 222 -11.62 4.00 28.29
C GLN A 222 -11.13 5.00 29.33
N ASN A 223 -10.60 6.13 28.87
CA ASN A 223 -10.21 7.21 29.78
C ASN A 223 -11.46 8.00 30.22
N PRO A 224 -11.75 8.11 31.52
CA PRO A 224 -12.97 8.75 32.00
C PRO A 224 -12.95 10.28 31.86
N ARG A 225 -11.77 10.90 31.79
CA ARG A 225 -11.61 12.36 31.75
C ARG A 225 -11.79 12.92 30.33
N PHE A 226 -11.20 12.25 29.36
CA PHE A 226 -11.12 12.70 27.97
C PHE A 226 -11.94 11.83 27.01
N ASN A 227 -12.55 10.74 27.51
CA ASN A 227 -13.45 9.86 26.78
C ASN A 227 -12.88 9.25 25.48
N TYR A 228 -11.56 9.06 25.41
CA TYR A 228 -10.95 8.25 24.36
C TYR A 228 -10.87 6.78 24.79
N THR A 229 -10.80 5.90 23.80
CA THR A 229 -10.63 4.46 24.01
C THR A 229 -9.35 3.99 23.33
N ILE A 230 -8.65 3.05 23.97
CA ILE A 230 -7.55 2.30 23.34
C ILE A 230 -7.67 0.82 23.67
N THR A 231 -7.26 0.00 22.71
CA THR A 231 -7.13 -1.44 22.91
C THR A 231 -5.72 -1.75 23.39
N TYR A 232 -5.54 -2.67 24.33
CA TYR A 232 -4.21 -3.11 24.76
C TYR A 232 -4.15 -4.64 24.92
N PRO A 233 -3.01 -5.27 24.61
CA PRO A 233 -2.90 -6.72 24.69
C PRO A 233 -2.83 -7.19 26.15
N SER A 234 -3.47 -8.31 26.45
CA SER A 234 -3.62 -8.84 27.81
C SER A 234 -2.31 -9.27 28.47
N PHE A 235 -1.23 -9.46 27.70
CA PHE A 235 0.10 -9.75 28.23
C PHE A 235 0.73 -8.54 28.95
N LEU A 236 0.23 -7.32 28.73
CA LEU A 236 0.58 -6.15 29.52
C LEU A 236 -0.19 -6.21 30.85
N THR A 237 0.30 -7.05 31.74
CA THR A 237 -0.41 -7.46 32.97
C THR A 237 -0.40 -6.38 34.06
N LYS A 238 0.52 -5.41 34.00
CA LYS A 238 0.61 -4.32 34.97
C LYS A 238 -0.02 -3.06 34.41
N ARG A 239 -0.62 -2.26 35.28
CA ARG A 239 -1.30 -1.01 34.97
C ARG A 239 -0.91 0.06 35.98
N GLN A 240 -0.63 1.26 35.49
CA GLN A 240 -0.42 2.46 36.30
C GLN A 240 -1.22 3.61 35.69
N ASP A 241 -2.28 4.03 36.37
CA ASP A 241 -3.06 5.20 35.99
C ASP A 241 -2.27 6.49 36.30
N SER A 242 -2.48 7.54 35.51
CA SER A 242 -1.88 8.85 35.80
C SER A 242 -2.60 9.55 36.95
N GLU A 243 -1.84 10.31 37.75
CA GLU A 243 -2.36 10.97 38.96
C GLU A 243 -3.46 11.99 38.65
N ASN A 244 -3.35 12.69 37.52
CA ASN A 244 -4.33 13.68 37.06
C ASN A 244 -5.44 13.05 36.18
N GLY A 245 -5.45 11.72 36.02
CA GLY A 245 -6.43 10.98 35.23
C GLY A 245 -6.39 11.22 33.72
N ASP A 246 -5.30 11.82 33.20
CA ASP A 246 -5.13 12.07 31.77
C ASP A 246 -4.77 10.84 30.94
N GLY A 247 -4.41 9.72 31.58
CA GLY A 247 -3.76 8.63 30.90
C GLY A 247 -3.49 7.40 31.74
N CYS A 248 -2.83 6.44 31.11
CA CYS A 248 -2.47 5.17 31.73
C CYS A 248 -1.25 4.54 31.04
N LYS A 249 -0.42 3.86 31.83
CA LYS A 249 0.66 2.99 31.37
C LYS A 249 0.29 1.52 31.61
N PHE A 250 0.34 0.70 30.56
CA PHE A 250 0.22 -0.76 30.61
C PHE A 250 1.58 -1.39 30.29
N TYR A 251 2.06 -2.33 31.10
CA TYR A 251 3.42 -2.85 30.93
C TYR A 251 3.54 -4.30 31.38
N MET A 252 4.46 -5.02 30.75
CA MET A 252 4.91 -6.34 31.21
C MET A 252 6.23 -6.20 31.98
N ASP A 253 7.15 -5.44 31.37
CA ASP A 253 8.48 -5.11 31.85
C ASP A 253 8.88 -3.69 31.39
N ASP A 254 10.13 -3.30 31.63
CA ASP A 254 10.64 -1.97 31.33
C ASP A 254 10.88 -1.71 29.83
N ASN A 255 10.91 -2.77 29.00
CA ASN A 255 11.15 -2.66 27.56
C ASN A 255 9.87 -2.80 26.73
N THR A 256 8.83 -3.46 27.25
CA THR A 256 7.55 -3.69 26.55
C THR A 256 6.38 -3.05 27.29
N TYR A 257 5.93 -1.89 26.82
CA TYR A 257 4.87 -1.12 27.46
C TYR A 257 4.11 -0.19 26.51
N LEU A 258 2.84 0.08 26.84
CA LEU A 258 1.97 1.04 26.18
C LEU A 258 1.71 2.21 27.12
N VAL A 259 1.93 3.44 26.67
CA VAL A 259 1.49 4.66 27.35
C VAL A 259 0.42 5.32 26.51
N VAL A 260 -0.65 5.79 27.14
CA VAL A 260 -1.71 6.56 26.47
C VAL A 260 -2.10 7.76 27.32
N SER A 261 -2.34 8.91 26.70
CA SER A 261 -2.81 10.11 27.38
C SER A 261 -3.67 11.03 26.50
N GLY A 262 -4.45 11.89 27.17
CA GLY A 262 -5.17 13.02 26.58
C GLY A 262 -4.66 14.35 27.15
N MET A 263 -4.63 15.40 26.33
CA MET A 263 -4.14 16.72 26.75
C MET A 263 -4.90 17.83 26.03
N TYR A 264 -5.44 18.80 26.77
CA TYR A 264 -6.03 19.99 26.14
C TYR A 264 -4.98 20.77 25.35
N ASN A 265 -5.36 21.20 24.16
CA ASN A 265 -4.53 22.03 23.28
C ASN A 265 -4.60 23.51 23.72
N ALA A 266 -4.02 23.83 24.88
CA ALA A 266 -4.07 25.18 25.45
C ALA A 266 -3.33 26.24 24.60
N LEU A 267 -2.41 25.81 23.75
CA LEU A 267 -1.60 26.67 22.88
C LEU A 267 -2.15 26.80 21.46
N ASP A 268 -3.32 26.19 21.18
CA ASP A 268 -3.94 26.15 19.85
C ASP A 268 -2.98 25.67 18.74
N GLU A 269 -2.12 24.70 19.09
CA GLU A 269 -1.17 24.11 18.17
C GLU A 269 -1.88 23.33 17.07
N SER A 270 -1.43 23.50 15.83
CA SER A 270 -1.87 22.61 14.74
C SER A 270 -1.22 21.23 14.87
N ILE A 271 -1.86 20.20 14.31
CA ILE A 271 -1.28 18.87 14.24
C ILE A 271 0.08 18.88 13.50
N THR A 272 0.22 19.74 12.49
CA THR A 272 1.45 19.94 11.72
C THR A 272 2.58 20.49 12.60
N SER A 273 2.27 21.49 13.44
CA SER A 273 3.25 22.06 14.36
C SER A 273 3.73 21.00 15.35
N ARG A 274 2.78 20.29 15.97
CA ARG A 274 3.10 19.22 16.93
C ARG A 274 3.90 18.09 16.28
N TYR A 275 3.54 17.69 15.06
CA TYR A 275 4.29 16.71 14.29
C TYR A 275 5.74 17.14 14.08
N ASN A 276 5.98 18.38 13.65
CA ASN A 276 7.33 18.89 13.42
C ASN A 276 8.16 18.99 14.70
N GLU A 277 7.52 19.24 15.85
CA GLU A 277 8.18 19.21 17.16
C GLU A 277 8.57 17.78 17.57
N CYS A 278 7.67 16.81 17.37
CA CYS A 278 7.90 15.41 17.72
C CYS A 278 8.83 14.68 16.75
N LYS A 279 8.92 15.13 15.49
CA LYS A 279 9.72 14.49 14.45
C LYS A 279 11.20 14.88 14.61
N SER A 280 12.03 13.91 15.00
CA SER A 280 13.49 14.06 14.89
C SER A 280 13.92 14.20 13.42
N LYS A 281 15.12 14.72 13.15
CA LYS A 281 15.61 14.86 11.76
C LYS A 281 15.79 13.53 11.01
N SER A 282 15.77 12.40 11.71
CA SER A 282 16.11 11.07 11.21
C SER A 282 15.11 10.00 11.64
N VAL A 283 13.82 10.31 11.62
CA VAL A 283 12.76 9.35 11.97
C VAL A 283 12.69 8.22 10.94
N THR A 284 12.77 6.97 11.41
CA THR A 284 12.67 5.75 10.59
C THR A 284 11.32 5.59 9.89
N TYR A 285 10.20 5.93 10.56
CA TYR A 285 8.86 5.87 9.97
C TYR A 285 7.99 7.03 10.46
N ASN A 286 7.34 7.75 9.53
CA ASN A 286 6.45 8.85 9.87
C ASN A 286 5.32 9.01 8.85
N ILE A 287 4.11 9.31 9.33
CA ILE A 287 2.94 9.67 8.52
C ILE A 287 2.30 10.90 9.15
N GLN A 288 1.87 11.84 8.33
CA GLN A 288 1.06 12.98 8.76
C GLN A 288 -0.21 13.06 7.90
N LYS A 289 -1.36 13.24 8.55
CA LYS A 289 -2.67 13.50 7.94
C LYS A 289 -3.30 14.76 8.60
N ASP A 290 -4.50 15.12 8.16
CA ASP A 290 -5.16 16.39 8.49
C ASP A 290 -5.29 16.68 9.99
N ASN A 291 -5.55 15.65 10.80
CA ASN A 291 -5.78 15.78 12.24
C ASN A 291 -5.00 14.75 13.08
N TRP A 292 -4.14 13.93 12.48
CA TRP A 292 -3.29 12.99 13.22
C TRP A 292 -1.96 12.74 12.54
N PHE A 293 -1.00 12.21 13.30
CA PHE A 293 0.26 11.72 12.78
C PHE A 293 0.71 10.47 13.51
N VAL A 294 1.64 9.74 12.88
CA VAL A 294 2.37 8.63 13.47
C VAL A 294 3.86 8.86 13.30
N ILE A 295 4.63 8.51 14.33
CA ILE A 295 6.09 8.51 14.34
C ILE A 295 6.54 7.19 14.98
N SER A 296 7.48 6.50 14.34
CA SER A 296 8.17 5.35 14.92
C SER A 296 9.66 5.43 14.63
N ASP A 297 10.45 5.17 15.67
CA ASP A 297 11.91 5.21 15.59
C ASP A 297 12.54 4.36 16.70
N TYR A 298 13.86 4.27 16.67
CA TYR A 298 14.65 3.64 17.72
C TYR A 298 14.85 4.59 18.90
N THR A 299 14.70 4.07 20.12
CA THR A 299 15.14 4.74 21.34
C THR A 299 16.65 4.56 21.54
N SER A 300 17.26 5.34 22.43
CA SER A 300 18.72 5.30 22.68
C SER A 300 19.24 3.95 23.20
N ASP A 301 18.37 3.17 23.84
CA ASP A 301 18.63 1.81 24.35
C ASP A 301 18.36 0.71 23.30
N GLY A 302 18.00 1.08 22.06
CA GLY A 302 17.80 0.14 20.95
C GLY A 302 16.42 -0.52 20.91
N ASN A 303 15.49 -0.09 21.77
CA ASN A 303 14.07 -0.44 21.64
C ASN A 303 13.43 0.37 20.50
N ILE A 304 12.23 -0.02 20.08
CA ILE A 304 11.42 0.70 19.10
C ILE A 304 10.24 1.32 19.83
N PHE A 305 9.91 2.56 19.48
CA PHE A 305 8.63 3.17 19.86
C PHE A 305 7.75 3.36 18.63
N TYR A 306 6.45 3.21 18.80
CA TYR A 306 5.42 3.59 17.82
C TYR A 306 4.44 4.54 18.50
N THR A 307 4.42 5.80 18.07
CA THR A 307 3.55 6.86 18.61
C THR A 307 2.51 7.27 17.59
N LYS A 308 1.23 7.28 17.98
CA LYS A 308 0.15 7.96 17.25
C LYS A 308 -0.36 9.13 18.07
N THR A 309 -0.47 10.30 17.44
CA THR A 309 -1.03 11.51 18.04
C THR A 309 -2.18 12.02 17.18
N VAL A 310 -3.31 12.35 17.80
CA VAL A 310 -4.53 12.82 17.14
C VAL A 310 -4.99 14.10 17.81
N LEU A 311 -5.38 15.09 17.02
CA LEU A 311 -6.02 16.32 17.48
C LEU A 311 -7.51 16.26 17.14
N GLN A 312 -8.37 16.28 18.16
CA GLN A 312 -9.82 16.27 17.98
C GLN A 312 -10.46 17.14 19.04
N ASN A 313 -11.37 18.04 18.63
CA ASN A 313 -12.12 18.92 19.53
C ASN A 313 -11.23 19.70 20.53
N GLY A 314 -10.05 20.17 20.10
CA GLY A 314 -9.11 20.90 20.94
C GLY A 314 -8.37 20.03 21.97
N VAL A 315 -8.36 18.71 21.81
CA VAL A 315 -7.65 17.76 22.67
C VAL A 315 -6.68 16.93 21.82
N PHE A 316 -5.46 16.81 22.29
CA PHE A 316 -4.50 15.83 21.79
C PHE A 316 -4.70 14.50 22.50
N PHE A 317 -4.82 13.42 21.73
CA PHE A 317 -4.71 12.05 22.22
C PHE A 317 -3.41 11.45 21.70
N THR A 318 -2.58 10.95 22.59
CA THR A 318 -1.29 10.35 22.24
C THR A 318 -1.21 8.97 22.84
N ALA A 319 -0.83 7.99 22.02
CA ALA A 319 -0.46 6.68 22.54
C ALA A 319 0.85 6.20 21.92
N THR A 320 1.72 5.65 22.77
CA THR A 320 3.04 5.14 22.39
C THR A 320 3.24 3.73 22.89
N PHE A 321 3.53 2.80 21.98
CA PHE A 321 3.92 1.44 22.31
C PHE A 321 5.44 1.27 22.14
N TYR A 322 6.09 0.76 23.18
CA TYR A 322 7.52 0.47 23.24
C TYR A 322 7.75 -1.04 23.28
N TYR A 323 8.75 -1.51 22.56
CA TYR A 323 9.13 -2.93 22.53
C TYR A 323 10.57 -3.14 22.02
N PRO A 324 11.22 -4.27 22.34
CA PRO A 324 12.55 -4.60 21.80
C PRO A 324 12.57 -4.74 20.28
N ALA A 325 13.60 -4.19 19.62
CA ALA A 325 13.73 -4.24 18.16
C ALA A 325 13.72 -5.67 17.59
N LYS A 326 14.29 -6.63 18.33
CA LYS A 326 14.29 -8.06 17.96
C LYS A 326 12.88 -8.68 17.86
N ASP A 327 11.89 -8.06 18.51
CA ASP A 327 10.50 -8.53 18.55
C ASP A 327 9.60 -7.74 17.59
N LYS A 328 10.18 -6.98 16.64
CA LYS A 328 9.44 -6.17 15.67
C LYS A 328 8.35 -6.97 14.94
N ASP A 329 8.70 -8.10 14.35
CA ASP A 329 7.75 -8.91 13.60
C ASP A 329 6.64 -9.49 14.48
N LYS A 330 6.95 -9.80 15.75
CA LYS A 330 5.98 -10.24 16.74
C LYS A 330 4.96 -9.15 17.08
N TYR A 331 5.40 -7.90 17.22
CA TYR A 331 4.56 -6.80 17.70
C TYR A 331 3.88 -5.97 16.60
N ASN A 332 4.32 -6.05 15.34
CA ASN A 332 3.63 -5.41 14.21
C ASN A 332 2.10 -5.69 14.16
N PRO A 333 1.62 -6.95 14.22
CA PRO A 333 0.18 -7.21 14.24
C PRO A 333 -0.51 -6.75 15.54
N VAL A 334 0.23 -6.68 16.65
CA VAL A 334 -0.27 -6.20 17.94
C VAL A 334 -0.53 -4.70 17.90
N ILE A 335 0.41 -3.92 17.35
CA ILE A 335 0.30 -2.47 17.15
C ILE A 335 -0.96 -2.16 16.33
N LYS A 336 -1.19 -2.86 15.21
CA LYS A 336 -2.39 -2.67 14.40
C LYS A 336 -3.66 -2.79 15.25
N ARG A 337 -3.77 -3.83 16.08
CA ARG A 337 -4.93 -4.03 16.99
C ARG A 337 -5.01 -2.97 18.09
N ILE A 338 -3.89 -2.53 18.67
CA ILE A 338 -3.86 -1.45 19.69
C ILE A 338 -4.54 -0.18 19.13
N PHE A 339 -4.14 0.23 17.93
CA PHE A 339 -4.54 1.51 17.33
C PHE A 339 -5.78 1.44 16.44
N THR A 340 -6.42 0.27 16.28
CA THR A 340 -7.60 0.08 15.41
C THR A 340 -8.78 0.97 15.81
N HIS A 341 -9.06 1.09 17.11
CA HIS A 341 -10.16 1.90 17.65
C HIS A 341 -9.68 3.16 18.37
N PHE A 342 -8.39 3.47 18.28
CA PHE A 342 -7.86 4.73 18.79
C PHE A 342 -8.34 5.87 17.89
N PRO A 343 -8.56 7.10 18.42
CA PRO A 343 -9.00 8.23 17.61
C PRO A 343 -8.18 8.38 16.30
N SER A 344 -8.85 8.88 15.26
CA SER A 344 -8.27 9.14 13.95
C SER A 344 -8.71 10.50 13.47
#